data_AF-A0A8T4BW84-F1
#
_entry.id   AF-A0A8T4BW84-F1
#
_cell.length_a   1.000
_cell.length_b   1.000
_cell.length_c   1.000
_cell.angle_alpha   90.00
_cell.angle_beta   90.00
_cell.angle_gamma   90.00
#
_symmetry.space_group_name_H-M   'P 1'
#
loop_
_entity.id
_entity.type
_entity.pdbx_description
1 polymer ?
#
loop_
_entity_poly.entity_id
_entity_poly.type
_entity_poly.pdbx_seq_one_letter_code
_entity_poly.pdbx_strand_id
1 'polypeptide(L)'
;MENKIKEVVREPKGYVSVSTKLPLREAITLKLICNKNKTVPSEYIRELIQKNVNSPKNNFLSGKNKIIYDRINNSFSWFVQIDSGDETKVLSNLSQDFLKNIQNEIQDAIKERNQWVHQTKENSVDIPKELVRSKT
;
A
#
# COMPACT_ATOMS: atom_id res chain seq x y z
N MET A 1 58.56 -13.94 -3.13
CA MET A 1 57.96 -12.59 -3.15
C MET A 1 56.46 -12.76 -3.33
N GLU A 2 55.68 -12.68 -2.26
CA GLU A 2 54.22 -12.80 -2.31
C GLU A 2 53.61 -11.41 -2.47
N ASN A 3 52.91 -11.18 -3.58
CA ASN A 3 52.13 -9.97 -3.81
C ASN A 3 50.80 -10.09 -3.07
N LYS A 4 50.65 -9.37 -1.95
CA LYS A 4 49.37 -9.19 -1.26
C LYS A 4 48.52 -8.17 -2.03
N ILE A 5 47.44 -8.66 -2.65
CA ILE A 5 46.35 -7.82 -3.17
C ILE A 5 45.66 -7.21 -1.94
N LYS A 6 45.76 -5.88 -1.78
CA LYS A 6 44.96 -5.15 -0.79
C LYS A 6 43.53 -5.03 -1.31
N GLU A 7 42.61 -5.79 -0.73
CA GLU A 7 41.19 -5.56 -0.94
C GLU A 7 40.80 -4.19 -0.38
N VAL A 8 40.34 -3.30 -1.27
CA VAL A 8 39.80 -2.01 -0.91
C VAL A 8 38.37 -2.23 -0.41
N VAL A 9 38.22 -2.34 0.91
CA VAL A 9 36.90 -2.32 1.56
C VAL A 9 36.30 -0.93 1.31
N ARG A 10 35.32 -0.84 0.41
CA ARG A 10 34.56 0.38 0.15
C ARG A 10 33.50 0.48 1.24
N GLU A 11 33.54 1.55 2.04
CA GLU A 11 32.46 1.85 2.98
C GLU A 11 31.11 1.89 2.23
N PRO A 12 30.02 1.40 2.84
CA PRO A 12 28.71 1.44 2.21
C PRO A 12 28.34 2.91 1.94
N LYS A 13 28.16 3.24 0.66
CA LYS A 13 27.70 4.58 0.27
C LYS A 13 26.33 4.81 0.92
N GLY A 14 26.23 5.80 1.81
CA GLY A 14 24.97 6.13 2.47
C GLY A 14 23.84 6.57 1.51
N TYR A 15 24.17 6.89 0.26
CA TYR A 15 23.21 7.25 -0.78
C TYR A 15 23.63 6.71 -2.16
N VAL A 16 22.63 6.30 -2.95
CA VAL A 16 22.80 5.91 -4.36
C VAL A 16 22.16 6.97 -5.24
N SER A 17 22.91 7.47 -6.23
CA SER A 17 22.36 8.41 -7.21
C SER A 17 21.46 7.68 -8.20
N VAL A 18 20.23 8.17 -8.36
CA VAL A 18 19.27 7.70 -9.36
C VAL A 18 18.93 8.87 -10.27
N SER A 19 18.86 8.64 -11.58
CA SER A 19 18.49 9.65 -12.56
C SER A 19 17.14 9.32 -13.20
N THR A 20 16.29 10.34 -13.34
CA THR A 20 15.01 10.24 -14.03
C THR A 20 14.83 11.49 -14.90
N LYS A 21 14.04 11.38 -15.97
CA LYS A 21 13.69 12.54 -16.79
C LYS A 21 12.40 13.15 -16.25
N LEU A 22 12.46 14.45 -15.95
CA LEU A 22 11.31 15.24 -15.52
C LEU A 22 10.75 16.00 -16.73
N PRO A 23 9.42 16.01 -16.96
CA PRO A 23 8.79 16.85 -17.98
C PRO A 23 9.13 18.34 -17.78
N LEU A 24 9.25 19.09 -18.88
CA LEU A 24 9.70 20.49 -18.85
C LEU A 24 8.85 21.38 -17.93
N ARG A 25 7.52 21.21 -17.95
CA ARG A 25 6.60 21.98 -17.09
C ARG A 25 6.88 21.73 -15.60
N GLU A 26 7.07 20.47 -15.23
CA GLU A 26 7.35 20.08 -13.84
C GLU A 26 8.73 20.58 -13.39
N ALA A 27 9.72 20.58 -14.28
CA ALA A 27 11.06 21.13 -13.99
C ALA A 27 11.03 22.63 -13.70
N ILE A 28 10.22 23.40 -14.46
CA ILE A 28 10.01 24.83 -14.22
C ILE A 28 9.35 25.04 -12.86
N THR A 29 8.27 24.30 -12.56
CA THR A 29 7.57 24.38 -11.28
C THR A 29 8.48 24.04 -10.10
N LEU A 30 9.27 22.98 -10.20
CA LEU A 30 10.24 22.59 -9.18
C LEU A 30 11.26 23.70 -8.94
N LYS A 31 11.78 24.32 -10.01
CA LYS A 31 12.73 25.43 -9.91
C LYS A 31 12.12 26.65 -9.21
N LEU A 32 10.86 26.98 -9.51
CA LEU A 32 10.15 28.08 -8.84
C LEU A 32 9.98 27.82 -7.33
N ILE A 33 9.61 26.60 -6.94
CA ILE A 33 9.46 26.20 -5.53
C ILE A 33 10.81 26.28 -4.81
N CYS A 34 11.87 25.74 -5.42
CA CYS A 34 13.22 25.77 -4.88
C CYS A 34 13.72 27.21 -4.69
N ASN A 35 13.47 28.10 -5.66
CA ASN A 35 13.82 29.51 -5.56
C ASN A 35 13.07 30.22 -4.42
N LYS A 36 11.78 29.92 -4.24
CA LYS A 36 10.96 30.48 -3.15
C LYS A 36 11.47 30.04 -1.77
N ASN A 37 11.85 28.77 -1.65
CA ASN A 37 12.31 28.17 -0.40
C ASN A 37 13.82 28.35 -0.16
N LYS A 38 14.57 28.95 -1.11
CA LYS A 38 16.03 29.10 -1.09
C LYS A 38 16.79 27.78 -0.91
N THR A 39 16.27 26.70 -1.50
CA THR A 39 16.85 25.35 -1.43
C THR A 39 17.31 24.87 -2.80
N VAL A 40 18.31 23.98 -2.85
CA VAL A 40 18.73 23.33 -4.10
C VAL A 40 17.74 22.19 -4.44
N PRO A 41 17.42 21.92 -5.73
CA PRO A 41 16.48 20.86 -6.08
C PRO A 41 16.80 19.49 -5.49
N SER A 42 18.09 19.13 -5.41
CA SER A 42 18.54 17.87 -4.82
C SER A 42 18.26 17.78 -3.31
N GLU A 43 18.44 18.88 -2.59
CA GLU A 43 18.17 18.99 -1.16
C GLU A 43 16.67 18.94 -0.89
N TYR A 44 15.88 19.72 -1.63
CA TYR A 44 14.43 19.72 -1.55
C TYR A 44 13.82 18.33 -1.81
N ILE A 45 14.31 17.62 -2.84
CA ILE A 45 13.86 16.25 -3.13
C ILE A 45 14.24 15.30 -2.00
N ARG A 46 15.44 15.41 -1.42
CA ARG A 46 15.86 14.56 -0.30
C ARG A 46 15.00 14.79 0.94
N GLU A 47 14.70 16.03 1.28
CA GLU A 47 13.81 16.37 2.40
C GLU A 47 12.40 15.80 2.19
N LEU A 48 11.86 15.93 0.98
CA LEU A 48 10.57 15.33 0.64
C LEU A 48 10.59 13.80 0.74
N ILE A 49 11.65 13.15 0.27
CA ILE A 49 11.81 11.70 0.40
C ILE A 49 11.87 11.32 1.89
N GLN A 50 12.73 11.98 2.68
CA GLN A 50 12.85 11.70 4.12
C GLN A 50 11.54 11.93 4.87
N LYS A 51 10.80 12.99 4.54
CA LYS A 51 9.48 13.26 5.10
C LYS A 51 8.48 12.15 4.78
N ASN A 52 8.49 11.62 3.56
CA ASN A 52 7.61 10.53 3.15
C ASN A 52 8.09 9.15 3.64
N VAL A 53 9.39 8.97 3.91
CA VAL A 53 9.94 7.73 4.47
C VAL A 53 9.64 7.62 5.96
N ASN A 54 9.83 8.71 6.71
CA ASN A 54 9.59 8.75 8.15
C ASN A 54 8.10 8.88 8.51
N SER A 55 7.29 9.30 7.55
CA SER A 55 5.83 9.35 7.67
C SER A 55 5.24 9.01 6.31
N PRO A 56 5.25 7.71 5.93
CA PRO A 56 4.53 7.30 4.74
C PRO A 56 3.10 7.75 4.94
N LYS A 57 2.59 8.60 4.04
CA LYS A 57 1.16 8.88 3.97
C LYS A 57 0.49 7.55 3.65
N ASN A 58 0.10 6.82 4.69
CA ASN A 58 -0.67 5.62 4.54
C ASN A 58 -2.07 6.10 4.15
N ASN A 59 -2.29 6.26 2.84
CA ASN A 59 -3.58 6.67 2.29
C ASN A 59 -4.64 5.56 2.47
N PHE A 60 -4.23 4.40 2.98
CA PHE A 60 -5.11 3.30 3.30
C PHE A 60 -5.53 3.41 4.76
N LEU A 61 -6.83 3.67 4.96
CA LEU A 61 -7.46 3.59 6.28
C LEU A 61 -7.88 2.14 6.52
N SER A 62 -7.37 1.56 7.60
CA SER A 62 -7.81 0.28 8.11
C SER A 62 -8.91 0.50 9.16
N GLY A 63 -9.86 -0.43 9.22
CA GLY A 63 -10.99 -0.31 10.11
C GLY A 63 -11.91 -1.53 10.08
N LYS A 64 -12.88 -1.52 10.98
CA LYS A 64 -13.89 -2.58 11.13
C LYS A 64 -15.23 -2.13 10.55
N ASN A 65 -15.82 -2.96 9.71
CA ASN A 65 -17.16 -2.73 9.19
C ASN A 65 -18.22 -2.98 10.27
N LYS A 66 -19.19 -2.07 10.37
CA LYS A 66 -20.31 -2.11 11.31
C LYS A 66 -21.61 -1.85 10.56
N ILE A 67 -22.51 -2.82 10.53
CA ILE A 67 -23.84 -2.69 9.93
C ILE A 67 -24.86 -2.52 11.05
N ILE A 68 -25.62 -1.43 11.01
CA ILE A 68 -26.67 -1.10 11.99
C ILE A 68 -28.03 -1.20 11.30
N TYR A 69 -28.95 -1.93 11.91
CA TYR A 69 -30.33 -2.04 11.44
C TYR A 69 -31.23 -1.01 12.12
N ASP A 70 -31.89 -0.18 11.32
CA ASP A 70 -32.94 0.72 11.74
C ASP A 70 -34.31 0.05 11.55
N ARG A 71 -34.94 -0.28 12.68
CA ARG A 71 -36.26 -0.93 12.72
C ARG A 71 -37.39 -0.01 12.28
N ILE A 72 -37.25 1.30 12.45
CA ILE A 72 -38.32 2.27 12.16
C ILE A 72 -38.47 2.40 10.65
N ASN A 73 -37.34 2.57 9.96
CA ASN A 73 -37.30 2.74 8.51
C ASN A 73 -37.10 1.43 7.75
N ASN A 74 -37.02 0.30 8.47
CA ASN A 74 -36.68 -1.02 7.95
C ASN A 74 -35.48 -0.98 6.99
N SER A 75 -34.41 -0.31 7.41
CA SER A 75 -33.25 -0.05 6.57
C SER A 75 -31.95 -0.31 7.32
N PHE A 76 -30.86 -0.47 6.59
CA PHE A 76 -29.54 -0.67 7.18
C PHE A 76 -28.64 0.54 6.93
N SER A 77 -27.70 0.76 7.84
CA SER A 77 -26.63 1.75 7.69
C SER A 77 -25.29 1.08 7.88
N TRP A 78 -24.35 1.41 7.00
CA TRP A 78 -22.98 0.91 7.04
C TRP A 78 -22.05 2.00 7.56
N PHE A 79 -21.32 1.65 8.62
CA PHE A 79 -20.26 2.44 9.21
C PHE A 79 -18.94 1.68 9.16
N VAL A 80 -17.85 2.43 9.13
CA VAL A 80 -16.49 1.91 9.33
C VAL A 80 -15.92 2.57 10.57
N GLN A 81 -15.56 1.77 11.55
CA GLN A 81 -14.78 2.22 12.69
C GLN A 81 -13.31 2.13 12.30
N ILE A 82 -12.66 3.27 12.13
CA ILE A 82 -11.23 3.33 11.81
C ILE A 82 -10.39 3.11 13.06
N ASP A 83 -9.12 2.75 12.89
CA ASP A 83 -8.22 2.40 14.00
C ASP A 83 -7.99 3.54 15.01
N SER A 84 -8.24 4.80 14.62
CA SER A 84 -8.23 5.95 15.54
C SER A 84 -9.37 5.92 16.57
N GLY A 85 -10.36 5.05 16.37
CA GLY A 85 -11.58 4.97 17.18
C GLY A 85 -12.75 5.75 16.59
N ASP A 86 -12.53 6.59 15.57
CA ASP A 86 -13.59 7.34 14.91
C ASP A 86 -14.51 6.43 14.09
N GLU A 87 -15.80 6.72 14.06
CA GLU A 87 -16.76 6.06 13.18
C GLU A 87 -17.12 6.96 12.01
N THR A 88 -16.98 6.44 10.79
CA THR A 88 -17.39 7.11 9.55
C THR A 88 -18.56 6.36 8.93
N LYS A 89 -19.66 7.07 8.67
CA LYS A 89 -20.80 6.52 7.92
C LYS A 89 -20.43 6.41 6.44
N VAL A 90 -20.51 5.20 5.91
CA VAL A 90 -20.25 4.91 4.48
C VAL A 90 -21.53 5.07 3.68
N LEU A 91 -22.60 4.39 4.08
CA LEU A 91 -23.90 4.48 3.43
C LEU A 91 -25.04 4.33 4.44
N SER A 92 -26.22 4.83 4.10
CA SER A 92 -27.45 4.68 4.88
C SER A 92 -28.63 4.34 4.00
N ASN A 93 -29.75 3.93 4.60
CA ASN A 93 -30.98 3.53 3.93
C ASN A 93 -30.80 2.35 2.97
N LEU A 94 -29.94 1.41 3.36
CA LEU A 94 -29.68 0.19 2.61
C LEU A 94 -30.85 -0.78 2.74
N SER A 95 -31.20 -1.44 1.64
CA SER A 95 -32.15 -2.55 1.66
C SER A 95 -31.48 -3.85 2.10
N GLN A 96 -32.29 -4.83 2.52
CA GLN A 96 -31.80 -6.18 2.81
C GLN A 96 -31.19 -6.84 1.56
N ASP A 97 -31.78 -6.61 0.39
CA ASP A 97 -31.30 -7.20 -0.87
C ASP A 97 -29.95 -6.65 -1.27
N PHE A 98 -29.68 -5.37 -1.01
CA PHE A 98 -28.36 -4.79 -1.21
C PHE A 98 -27.29 -5.50 -0.37
N LEU A 99 -27.58 -5.79 0.90
CA LEU A 99 -26.64 -6.51 1.78
C LEU A 99 -26.39 -7.94 1.31
N LYS A 100 -27.44 -8.64 0.85
CA LYS A 100 -27.31 -9.99 0.25
C LYS A 100 -26.43 -9.96 -0.99
N ASN A 101 -26.63 -8.98 -1.87
CA ASN A 101 -25.84 -8.83 -3.08
C ASN A 101 -24.37 -8.57 -2.75
N ILE A 102 -24.09 -7.64 -1.82
CA ILE A 102 -22.72 -7.41 -1.34
C ILE A 102 -22.08 -8.70 -0.81
N GLN A 103 -22.81 -9.47 0.00
CA GLN A 103 -22.30 -10.71 0.55
C GLN A 103 -21.93 -11.72 -0.55
N ASN A 104 -22.77 -11.86 -1.57
CA ASN A 104 -22.51 -12.74 -2.71
C ASN A 104 -21.28 -12.27 -3.50
N GLU A 105 -21.20 -10.99 -3.83
CA GLU A 105 -20.06 -10.41 -4.56
C GLU A 105 -18.74 -10.59 -3.80
N ILE A 106 -18.74 -10.41 -2.47
CA ILE A 106 -17.57 -10.68 -1.63
C ILE A 106 -17.17 -12.16 -1.69
N GLN A 107 -18.13 -13.07 -1.63
CA GLN A 107 -17.87 -14.51 -1.71
C GLN A 107 -17.29 -14.90 -3.08
N ASP A 108 -17.83 -14.35 -4.16
CA ASP A 108 -17.34 -14.59 -5.52
C ASP A 108 -15.93 -14.05 -5.71
N ALA A 109 -15.64 -12.84 -5.23
CA ALA A 109 -14.29 -12.27 -5.25
C ALA A 109 -13.28 -13.12 -4.44
N ILE A 110 -13.69 -13.64 -3.27
CA ILE A 110 -12.84 -14.56 -2.49
C ILE A 110 -12.57 -15.85 -3.27
N LYS A 111 -13.58 -16.40 -3.94
CA LYS A 111 -13.45 -17.61 -4.76
C LYS A 111 -12.50 -17.39 -5.93
N GLU A 112 -12.64 -16.28 -6.64
CA GLU A 112 -11.74 -15.90 -7.74
C GLU A 112 -10.29 -15.75 -7.24
N ARG A 113 -10.10 -15.04 -6.12
CA ARG A 113 -8.79 -14.92 -5.47
C ARG A 113 -8.20 -16.31 -5.16
N ASN A 114 -8.99 -17.19 -4.55
CA ASN A 114 -8.54 -18.55 -4.19
C ASN A 114 -8.10 -19.34 -5.43
N GLN A 115 -8.82 -19.22 -6.55
CA GLN A 115 -8.41 -19.84 -7.81
C GLN A 115 -7.08 -19.25 -8.30
N TRP A 116 -6.93 -17.93 -8.25
CA TRP A 116 -5.72 -17.25 -8.72
C TRP A 116 -4.48 -17.65 -7.92
N VAL A 117 -4.60 -17.77 -6.59
CA VAL A 117 -3.52 -18.24 -5.72
C VAL A 117 -3.42 -19.77 -5.64
N HIS A 118 -4.18 -20.49 -6.48
CA HIS A 118 -4.25 -21.95 -6.51
C HIS A 118 -4.53 -22.57 -5.13
N GLN A 119 -5.28 -21.86 -4.29
CA GLN A 119 -5.71 -22.31 -2.98
C GLN A 119 -6.76 -23.41 -3.15
N THR A 120 -6.31 -24.66 -3.05
CA THR A 120 -7.16 -25.86 -3.17
C THR A 120 -7.77 -26.30 -1.84
N LYS A 121 -7.14 -25.95 -0.71
CA LYS A 121 -7.64 -26.22 0.65
C LYS A 121 -7.76 -24.94 1.46
N GLU A 122 -8.68 -24.93 2.42
CA GLU A 122 -8.80 -23.83 3.37
C GLU A 122 -7.47 -23.60 4.10
N ASN A 123 -7.07 -22.34 4.24
CA ASN A 123 -5.79 -21.93 4.83
C ASN A 123 -4.52 -22.50 4.15
N SER A 124 -4.59 -22.87 2.87
CA SER A 124 -3.44 -23.32 2.07
C SER A 124 -3.17 -22.40 0.88
N VAL A 125 -1.93 -22.39 0.39
CA VAL A 125 -1.55 -21.80 -0.90
C VAL A 125 -0.71 -22.85 -1.61
N ASP A 126 -0.90 -23.00 -2.93
CA ASP A 126 -0.09 -23.93 -3.70
C ASP A 126 1.37 -23.45 -3.77
N ILE A 127 2.30 -24.38 -3.68
CA ILE A 127 3.74 -24.09 -3.73
C ILE A 127 4.32 -24.88 -4.89
N PRO A 128 5.08 -24.23 -5.80
CA PRO A 128 5.78 -24.94 -6.87
C PRO A 128 6.60 -26.11 -6.34
N LYS A 129 6.42 -27.29 -6.94
CA LYS A 129 7.10 -28.53 -6.52
C LYS A 129 8.62 -28.41 -6.60
N GLU A 130 9.11 -27.54 -7.49
CA GLU A 130 10.51 -27.20 -7.68
C GLU A 130 11.14 -26.57 -6.43
N LEU A 131 10.36 -25.81 -5.64
CA LEU A 131 10.82 -25.21 -4.38
C LEU A 131 10.85 -26.21 -3.22
N VAL A 132 10.05 -27.28 -3.30
CA VAL A 132 9.92 -28.30 -2.25
C VAL A 132 10.89 -29.48 -2.47
N ARG A 133 11.53 -29.58 -3.64
CA ARG A 133 12.59 -30.58 -3.91
C ARG A 133 13.87 -30.24 -3.12
N SER A 134 13.91 -30.63 -1.86
CA SER A 134 15.18 -30.83 -1.16
C SER A 134 15.91 -32.02 -1.78
N LYS A 135 17.17 -31.82 -2.17
CA LYS A 135 18.08 -32.87 -2.65
C LYS A 135 17.96 -34.09 -1.74
N THR A 136 17.42 -35.17 -2.28
CA THR A 136 17.59 -36.53 -1.75
C THR A 136 18.60 -37.22 -2.64
#